data_AF-A0A221VZJ2-F1
#
_entry.id   AF-A0A221VZJ2-F1
#
_cell.length_a   1.000
_cell.length_b   1.000
_cell.length_c   1.000
_cell.angle_alpha   90.00
_cell.angle_beta   90.00
_cell.angle_gamma   90.00
#
_symmetry.space_group_name_H-M   'P 1'
#
loop_
_entity.id
_entity.type
_entity.pdbx_description
1 polymer ?
#
loop_
_entity_poly.entity_id
_entity_poly.type
_entity_poly.pdbx_seq_one_letter_code
_entity_poly.pdbx_strand_id
1 'polypeptide(L)' 'MVRNQWSVNCRDVAGRKRDLTVYVNEGQIVIVAPPGETAVLAPLEVGRLRAALRDAVVTASVASRE' A
#
# COMPACT_ATOMS: atom_id res chain seq x y z
N MET A 1 14.72 5.69 11.30
CA MET A 1 14.21 4.36 10.88
C MET A 1 13.44 4.57 9.59
N VAL A 2 13.84 3.93 8.49
CA VAL A 2 13.12 4.04 7.21
C VAL A 2 11.80 3.29 7.35
N ARG A 3 10.67 3.95 7.09
CA ARG A 3 9.37 3.27 7.01
C ARG A 3 9.35 2.49 5.71
N ASN A 4 9.19 1.17 5.79
CA ASN A 4 9.06 0.29 4.62
C ASN A 4 7.64 -0.24 4.43
N GLN A 5 6.67 0.23 5.24
CA GLN A 5 5.29 -0.21 5.21
C GLN A 5 4.32 0.96 5.44
N TRP A 6 3.23 0.95 4.68
CA TRP A 6 2.13 1.92 4.73
C TRP A 6 0.80 1.19 4.74
N SER A 7 -0.15 1.70 5.51
CA SER A 7 -1.53 1.24 5.52
C SER A 7 -2.43 2.29 4.87
N VAL A 8 -3.26 1.87 3.92
CA VAL A 8 -4.20 2.71 3.19
C VAL A 8 -5.61 2.23 3.49
N ASN A 9 -6.41 3.08 4.13
CA ASN A 9 -7.79 2.74 4.41
C ASN A 9 -8.56 2.52 3.11
N CYS A 10 -9.41 1.51 3.09
CA CYS A 10 -10.28 1.14 1.98
C CYS A 10 -11.57 0.51 2.52
N ARG A 11 -12.40 0.02 1.60
CA ARG A 11 -13.56 -0.79 1.93
C ARG A 11 -13.49 -2.12 1.22
N ASP A 12 -14.25 -3.10 1.69
CA ASP A 12 -14.55 -4.29 0.91
C ASP A 12 -15.80 -4.08 0.04
N VAL A 13 -16.18 -5.13 -0.70
CA VAL A 13 -17.42 -5.15 -1.50
C VAL A 13 -18.69 -5.02 -0.66
N ALA A 14 -18.64 -5.34 0.64
CA ALA A 14 -19.74 -5.18 1.58
C ALA A 14 -19.75 -3.77 2.23
N GLY A 15 -18.84 -2.87 1.82
CA GLY A 15 -18.73 -1.51 2.35
C GLY A 15 -18.09 -1.42 3.74
N ARG A 16 -17.61 -2.53 4.32
CA ARG A 16 -16.94 -2.53 5.63
C ARG A 16 -15.57 -1.88 5.49
N LYS A 17 -15.18 -1.09 6.49
CA LYS A 17 -13.85 -0.47 6.52
C LYS A 17 -12.79 -1.54 6.71
N ARG A 18 -11.78 -1.49 5.85
CA ARG A 18 -10.61 -2.38 5.82
C ARG A 18 -9.38 -1.55 5.52
N ASP A 19 -8.22 -2.20 5.53
CA ASP A 19 -6.95 -1.58 5.19
C ASP A 19 -6.21 -2.42 4.14
N LEU A 20 -5.65 -1.72 3.15
CA LEU A 20 -4.73 -2.25 2.16
C LEU A 20 -3.31 -1.90 2.60
N THR A 21 -2.43 -2.88 2.59
CA THR A 21 -1.04 -2.68 3.03
C THR A 21 -0.11 -2.60 1.83
N VAL A 22 0.75 -1.58 1.82
CA VAL A 22 1.86 -1.46 0.88
C VAL A 22 3.14 -1.64 1.66
N TYR A 23 4.07 -2.47 1.20
CA TYR A 23 5.41 -2.55 1.79
C TYR A 23 6.48 -2.83 0.75
N VAL A 24 7.73 -2.57 1.13
CA VAL A 24 8.91 -2.87 0.32
C VAL A 24 9.57 -4.13 0.86
N ASN A 25 9.81 -5.09 -0.03
CA ASN A 25 10.58 -6.29 0.23
C ASN A 25 11.67 -6.43 -0.84
N GLU A 26 12.94 -6.34 -0.46
CA GLU A 26 14.08 -6.55 -1.37
C GLU A 26 13.99 -5.73 -2.67
N GLY A 27 13.59 -4.46 -2.56
CA GLY A 27 13.41 -3.57 -3.72
C GLY A 27 12.12 -3.79 -4.52
N GLN A 28 11.31 -4.78 -4.14
CA GLN A 28 9.99 -5.01 -4.71
C GLN A 28 8.92 -4.28 -3.90
N ILE A 29 7.94 -3.71 -4.59
CA ILE A 29 6.78 -3.07 -3.96
C ILE A 29 5.67 -4.11 -3.90
N VAL A 30 5.28 -4.49 -2.69
CA VAL A 30 4.23 -5.47 -2.44
C VAL A 30 2.97 -4.76 -1.98
N ILE A 31 1.83 -5.13 -2.57
CA ILE A 31 0.52 -4.62 -2.21
C ILE A 31 -0.33 -5.80 -1.75
N VAL A 32 -0.82 -5.73 -0.53
CA VAL A 32 -1.68 -6.75 0.08
C VAL A 32 -3.06 -6.16 0.29
N ALA A 33 -4.03 -6.67 -0.47
CA ALA A 33 -5.44 -6.41 -0.23
C ALA A 33 -5.90 -7.12 1.07
N PRO A 34 -6.99 -6.67 1.70
CA PRO A 34 -7.57 -7.37 2.83
C PRO A 34 -7.79 -8.86 2.51
N PRO A 35 -7.50 -9.79 3.44
CA PRO A 35 -7.54 -11.22 3.18
C PRO A 35 -8.95 -11.67 2.74
N GLY A 36 -9.01 -12.42 1.63
CA GLY A 36 -10.24 -13.00 1.11
C GLY A 36 -11.25 -12.01 0.52
N GLU A 37 -10.89 -10.73 0.38
CA GLU A 37 -11.80 -9.66 -0.02
C GLU A 37 -11.19 -8.79 -1.14
N THR A 38 -12.02 -8.18 -1.97
CA THR A 38 -11.59 -7.15 -2.93
C THR A 38 -11.54 -5.80 -2.23
N ALA A 39 -10.42 -5.09 -2.33
CA ALA A 39 -10.31 -3.71 -1.87
C ALA A 39 -11.01 -2.77 -2.85
N VAL A 40 -12.02 -2.05 -2.37
CA VAL A 40 -12.70 -0.98 -3.06
C VAL A 40 -12.16 0.35 -2.52
N LEU A 41 -11.63 1.18 -3.41
CA LEU A 41 -11.08 2.49 -3.09
C LEU A 41 -11.95 3.58 -3.71
N ALA A 42 -12.41 4.54 -2.91
CA ALA A 42 -12.98 5.77 -3.45
C ALA A 42 -11.85 6.71 -3.91
N PRO A 43 -12.17 7.79 -4.65
CA PRO A 43 -11.15 8.67 -5.25
C PRO A 43 -10.12 9.21 -4.24
N LEU A 44 -10.54 9.50 -3.00
CA LEU A 44 -9.63 9.95 -1.94
C LEU A 44 -8.66 8.84 -1.50
N GLU A 45 -9.16 7.61 -1.30
CA GLU A 45 -8.35 6.45 -0.97
C GLU A 45 -7.37 6.11 -2.11
N VAL A 46 -7.77 6.25 -3.37
CA VAL A 46 -6.84 6.13 -4.53
C VAL A 46 -5.73 7.18 -4.45
N GLY A 47 -6.07 8.42 -4.11
CA GLY A 47 -5.08 9.48 -3.89
C GLY A 47 -4.06 9.14 -2.80
N ARG A 48 -4.53 8.53 -1.70
CA ARG A 48 -3.67 8.05 -0.60
C ARG A 48 -2.81 6.86 -1.01
N LEU A 49 -3.36 5.91 -1.77
CA LEU A 49 -2.60 4.78 -2.32
C LEU A 49 -1.47 5.29 -3.22
N ARG A 50 -1.75 6.27 -4.07
CA ARG A 50 -0.72 6.89 -4.92
C ARG A 50 0.40 7.54 -4.10
N ALA A 51 0.08 8.19 -2.98
CA ALA A 51 1.09 8.75 -2.09
C ALA A 51 1.95 7.65 -1.45
N ALA A 52 1.33 6.60 -0.92
CA ALA A 52 2.04 5.46 -0.34
C ALA A 52 2.95 4.76 -1.37
N LEU A 53 2.48 4.58 -2.62
CA LEU A 53 3.30 3.98 -3.69
C LEU A 53 4.47 4.86 -4.09
N ARG A 54 4.32 6.19 -4.08
CA ARG A 54 5.43 7.11 -4.35
C ARG A 54 6.53 6.97 -3.29
N ASP A 55 6.13 6.94 -2.01
CA ASP A 55 7.07 6.73 -0.91
C ASP A 55 7.76 5.36 -1.02
N ALA A 56 6.98 4.31 -1.32
CA ALA A 56 7.49 2.95 -1.50
C ALA A 56 8.51 2.84 -2.64
N VAL A 57 8.31 3.52 -3.77
CA VAL A 57 9.29 3.56 -4.88
C VAL A 57 10.62 4.15 -4.43
N VAL A 58 10.58 5.25 -3.67
CA VAL A 58 11.80 5.88 -3.14
C VAL A 58 12.52 4.93 -2.18
N THR A 59 11.78 4.27 -1.28
CA THR A 59 12.37 3.27 -0.36
C THR A 59 12.94 2.06 -1.09
N ALA A 60 12.22 1.51 -2.07
CA ALA A 60 12.65 0.35 -2.85
C ALA A 60 13.93 0.62 -3.65
N SER A 61 14.03 1.80 -4.27
CA SER A 61 15.20 2.16 -5.07
C SER A 61 16.45 2.48 -4.26
N VAL A 62 16.32 2.69 -2.95
CA VAL A 62 17.44 2.68 -2.00
C VAL A 62 17.80 1.24 -1.64
N ALA A 63 16.82 0.42 -1.27
CA ALA A 63 17.04 -0.97 -0.84
C ALA A 63 17.65 -1.87 -1.94
N SER A 64 17.34 -1.64 -3.23
CA SER A 64 17.95 -2.38 -4.35
C SER A 64 19.43 -2.06 -4.58
N ARG A 65 19.99 -1.04 -3.91
CA ARG A 65 21.39 -0.62 -4.07
C ARG A 65 22.31 -1.22 -3.00
N GLU A 66 21.72 -1.86 -1.99
CA GLU A 66 22.39 -2.54 -0.88
C GLU A 66 22.53 -4.03 -1.20
#